data_AF-A0A2I0VDV2-F1
#
_entry.id   AF-A0A2I0VDV2-F1
#
_cell.length_a   1.000
_cell.length_b   1.000
_cell.length_c   1.000
_cell.angle_alpha   90.00
_cell.angle_beta   90.00
_cell.angle_gamma   90.00
#
_symmetry.space_group_name_H-M   'P 1'
#
loop_
_entity.id
_entity.type
_entity.pdbx_description
1 polymer ?
#
loop_
_entity_poly.entity_id
_entity_poly.type
_entity_poly.pdbx_seq_one_letter_code
_entity_poly.pdbx_strand_id
1 'polypeptide(L)'
;MLLPLTGQQYSKKVTENCVAAWKAADVYTGEEEAAIIKLLEILELGGVPAAESGVIENKKLTNAVLESIIGEKGVSPAAKQSLAKRISEFLNKKEEEEEEKEEILVLEKGKLEQVEVA
;
A
#
# COMPACT_ATOMS: atom_id res chain seq x y z
N MET A 1 -13.36 13.53 -5.05
CA MET A 1 -12.09 13.96 -5.67
C MET A 1 -11.89 15.44 -5.42
N LEU A 2 -10.65 15.91 -5.26
CA LEU A 2 -10.34 17.33 -5.03
C LEU A 2 -10.75 18.21 -6.23
N LEU A 3 -10.55 17.69 -7.44
CA LEU A 3 -11.05 18.26 -8.70
C LEU A 3 -12.07 17.29 -9.32
N PRO A 4 -13.10 17.79 -10.03
CA PRO A 4 -14.03 16.94 -10.74
C PRO A 4 -13.31 16.22 -11.89
N LEU A 5 -13.36 14.89 -11.89
CA LEU A 5 -12.90 14.06 -13.00
C LEU A 5 -14.01 13.07 -13.36
N THR A 6 -14.15 12.80 -14.65
CA THR A 6 -15.00 11.70 -15.13
C THR A 6 -14.31 10.37 -14.89
N GLY A 7 -15.10 9.29 -14.92
CA GLY A 7 -14.59 7.93 -14.77
C GLY A 7 -13.60 7.57 -15.87
N GLN A 8 -13.86 8.03 -17.10
CA GLN A 8 -12.99 7.87 -18.24
C GLN A 8 -11.64 8.60 -18.08
N GLN A 9 -11.64 9.84 -17.59
CA GLN A 9 -10.38 10.58 -17.35
C GLN A 9 -9.52 9.89 -16.29
N TYR A 10 -10.15 9.42 -15.22
CA TYR A 10 -9.46 8.71 -14.16
C TYR A 10 -8.93 7.36 -14.64
N SER A 11 -9.80 6.52 -15.22
CA SER A 11 -9.48 5.16 -15.64
C SER A 11 -8.40 5.14 -16.70
N LYS A 12 -8.48 6.02 -17.70
CA LYS A 12 -7.46 6.17 -18.73
C LYS A 12 -6.09 6.48 -18.12
N LYS A 13 -6.02 7.39 -17.14
CA LYS A 13 -4.73 7.75 -16.54
C LYS A 13 -4.13 6.62 -15.71
N VAL A 14 -4.97 5.88 -15.00
CA VAL A 14 -4.55 4.71 -14.22
C VAL A 14 -4.04 3.61 -15.16
N THR A 15 -4.78 3.28 -16.22
CA THR A 15 -4.40 2.21 -17.14
C THR A 15 -3.18 2.55 -17.98
N GLU A 16 -2.99 3.81 -18.39
CA GLU A 16 -1.75 4.29 -19.02
C GLU A 16 -0.51 3.96 -18.18
N ASN A 17 -0.58 4.25 -16.87
CA ASN A 17 0.53 4.00 -15.96
C ASN A 17 0.79 2.49 -15.78
N CYS A 18 -0.26 1.68 -15.62
CA CYS A 18 -0.13 0.23 -15.48
C CYS A 18 0.48 -0.42 -16.74
N VAL A 19 -0.02 -0.05 -17.92
CA VAL A 19 0.47 -0.59 -19.20
C VAL A 19 1.92 -0.17 -19.44
N ALA A 20 2.29 1.07 -19.12
CA ALA A 20 3.68 1.52 -19.23
C ALA A 20 4.62 0.71 -18.32
N ALA A 21 4.20 0.43 -17.08
CA ALA A 21 4.96 -0.38 -16.14
C ALA A 21 5.16 -1.83 -16.66
N TRP A 22 4.10 -2.48 -17.16
CA TRP A 22 4.20 -3.85 -17.66
C TRP A 22 4.98 -3.98 -18.95
N LYS A 23 4.87 -3.00 -19.86
CA LYS A 23 5.69 -2.97 -21.08
C LYS A 23 7.17 -2.79 -20.74
N ALA A 24 7.49 -1.94 -19.76
CA ALA A 24 8.87 -1.77 -19.31
C ALA A 24 9.44 -3.02 -18.62
N ALA A 25 8.58 -3.79 -17.95
CA ALA A 25 8.96 -5.05 -17.31
C ALA A 25 8.87 -6.29 -18.23
N ASP A 26 8.44 -6.12 -19.49
CA ASP A 26 8.21 -7.21 -20.46
C ASP A 26 7.25 -8.31 -19.97
N VAL A 27 6.22 -7.92 -19.22
CA VAL A 27 5.23 -8.84 -18.62
C VAL A 27 3.79 -8.62 -19.11
N TYR A 28 3.62 -7.78 -20.13
CA TYR A 28 2.30 -7.42 -20.68
C TYR A 28 1.81 -8.50 -21.65
N THR A 29 0.80 -9.27 -21.21
CA THR A 29 0.16 -10.33 -22.00
C THR A 29 -1.32 -10.04 -22.26
N GLY A 30 -1.99 -10.92 -23.01
CA GLY A 30 -3.43 -10.81 -23.26
C GLY A 30 -4.30 -10.87 -22.00
N GLU A 31 -3.83 -11.51 -20.92
CA GLU A 31 -4.54 -11.52 -19.63
C GLU A 31 -4.56 -10.14 -18.97
N GLU A 32 -3.45 -9.39 -19.05
CA GLU A 32 -3.38 -8.02 -18.55
C GLU A 32 -4.23 -7.08 -19.42
N GLU A 33 -4.22 -7.28 -20.73
CA GLU A 33 -5.08 -6.51 -21.65
C GLU A 33 -6.57 -6.70 -21.32
N ALA A 34 -7.01 -7.95 -21.13
CA ALA A 34 -8.39 -8.24 -20.74
C ALA A 34 -8.76 -7.63 -19.38
N ALA A 35 -7.84 -7.66 -18.42
CA ALA A 35 -8.04 -7.04 -17.11
C ALA A 35 -8.17 -5.50 -17.20
N ILE A 36 -7.38 -4.86 -18.07
CA ILE A 36 -7.48 -3.43 -18.35
C ILE A 36 -8.81 -3.07 -19.02
N ILE A 37 -9.26 -3.85 -20.01
CA ILE A 37 -10.55 -3.65 -20.65
C ILE A 37 -11.68 -3.71 -19.60
N LYS A 38 -11.69 -4.75 -18.76
CA LYS A 38 -12.67 -4.90 -17.68
C LYS A 38 -12.64 -3.73 -16.69
N LEU A 39 -11.45 -3.23 -16.36
CA LEU A 39 -11.29 -2.05 -15.49
C LEU A 39 -11.87 -0.78 -16.14
N LEU A 40 -11.63 -0.58 -17.43
CA LEU A 40 -12.19 0.55 -18.18
C LEU A 40 -13.71 0.47 -18.22
N GLU A 41 -14.29 -0.68 -18.56
CA GLU A 41 -15.75 -0.88 -18.58
C GLU A 41 -16.41 -0.53 -17.24
N ILE A 42 -15.80 -0.96 -16.13
CA ILE A 42 -16.30 -0.68 -14.78
C ILE A 42 -16.27 0.82 -14.45
N LEU A 43 -15.21 1.53 -14.86
CA LEU A 43 -15.01 2.93 -14.52
C LEU A 43 -15.66 3.91 -15.52
N GLU A 44 -15.88 3.51 -16.78
CA GLU A 44 -16.56 4.30 -17.80
C GLU A 44 -18.07 4.46 -17.53
N LEU A 45 -18.68 3.52 -16.80
CA LEU A 45 -20.13 3.52 -16.54
C LEU A 45 -20.62 4.55 -15.51
N GLY A 46 -19.76 5.27 -14.78
CA GLY A 46 -20.30 6.14 -13.71
C GLY A 46 -19.37 7.05 -12.93
N GLY A 47 -18.13 7.29 -13.36
CA GLY A 47 -17.19 8.05 -12.53
C GLY A 47 -16.34 7.14 -11.65
N VAL A 48 -15.63 7.72 -10.67
CA VAL A 48 -15.08 6.90 -9.57
C VAL A 48 -16.28 6.34 -8.81
N PRO A 49 -16.51 5.02 -8.82
CA PRO A 49 -17.74 4.45 -8.30
C PRO A 49 -17.80 4.69 -6.78
N ALA A 50 -18.96 5.16 -6.30
CA ALA A 50 -19.20 5.40 -4.88
C ALA A 50 -19.43 4.09 -4.08
N ALA A 51 -19.63 2.98 -4.78
CA ALA A 51 -19.88 1.65 -4.23
C ALA A 51 -19.11 0.59 -5.04
N GLU A 52 -19.04 -0.64 -4.55
CA GLU A 52 -18.43 -1.76 -5.29
C GLU A 52 -19.15 -1.99 -6.63
N SER A 53 -18.38 -1.99 -7.72
CA SER A 53 -18.91 -2.07 -9.09
C SER A 53 -18.44 -3.32 -9.85
N GLY A 54 -17.63 -4.16 -9.22
CA GLY A 54 -17.17 -5.44 -9.77
C GLY A 54 -15.84 -5.90 -9.19
N VAL A 55 -15.51 -7.18 -9.39
CA VAL A 55 -14.22 -7.78 -9.01
C VAL A 55 -13.42 -8.14 -10.26
N ILE A 56 -12.14 -7.75 -10.28
CA ILE A 56 -11.19 -8.11 -11.33
C ILE A 56 -10.12 -9.01 -10.72
N GLU A 57 -10.11 -10.28 -11.12
CA GLU A 57 -9.13 -11.26 -10.65
C GLU A 57 -7.87 -11.19 -11.52
N ASN A 58 -6.99 -10.22 -11.24
CA ASN A 58 -5.68 -10.15 -11.86
C ASN A 58 -4.65 -9.58 -10.87
N LYS A 59 -3.73 -10.44 -10.40
CA LYS A 59 -2.70 -10.07 -9.42
C LYS A 59 -1.79 -8.96 -9.94
N LYS A 60 -1.42 -9.00 -11.22
CA LYS A 60 -0.54 -7.98 -11.81
C LYS A 60 -1.25 -6.63 -11.82
N LEU A 61 -2.54 -6.57 -12.15
CA LEU A 61 -3.36 -5.35 -12.13
C LEU A 61 -3.43 -4.74 -10.75
N THR A 62 -3.72 -5.53 -9.72
CA THR A 62 -3.76 -5.05 -8.33
C THR A 62 -2.44 -4.40 -7.92
N ASN A 63 -1.31 -5.06 -8.22
CA ASN A 63 0.00 -4.53 -7.92
C ASN A 63 0.31 -3.26 -8.73
N ALA A 64 0.01 -3.26 -10.02
CA ALA A 64 0.29 -2.12 -10.90
C ALA A 64 -0.50 -0.87 -10.50
N VAL A 65 -1.75 -1.03 -10.02
CA VAL A 65 -2.54 0.10 -9.50
C VAL A 65 -1.89 0.67 -8.25
N LEU A 66 -1.45 -0.16 -7.30
CA LEU A 66 -0.75 0.30 -6.09
C LEU A 66 0.61 0.95 -6.42
N GLU A 67 1.39 0.33 -7.30
CA GLU A 67 2.66 0.85 -7.79
C GLU A 67 2.48 2.19 -8.51
N SER A 68 1.37 2.39 -9.22
CA SER A 68 1.08 3.67 -9.87
C SER A 68 0.91 4.83 -8.88
N ILE A 69 0.56 4.54 -7.62
CA ILE A 69 0.34 5.57 -6.58
C ILE A 69 1.61 5.77 -5.75
N ILE A 70 2.16 4.67 -5.23
CA ILE A 70 3.25 4.67 -4.24
C ILE A 70 4.50 3.88 -4.67
N GLY A 71 4.54 3.38 -5.90
CA GLY A 71 5.73 2.73 -6.46
C GLY A 71 6.84 3.74 -6.76
N GLU A 72 7.96 3.30 -7.29
CA GLU A 72 9.14 4.15 -7.57
C GLU A 72 8.77 5.40 -8.39
N LYS A 73 7.99 5.22 -9.47
CA LYS A 73 7.46 6.27 -10.35
C LYS A 73 6.00 6.64 -10.02
N GLY A 74 5.59 6.44 -8.78
CA GLY A 74 4.22 6.65 -8.32
C GLY A 74 3.80 8.13 -8.35
N VAL A 75 2.51 8.39 -8.56
CA VAL A 75 1.95 9.75 -8.69
C VAL A 75 1.79 10.49 -7.36
N SER A 76 1.96 9.82 -6.21
CA SER A 76 1.75 10.42 -4.88
C SER A 76 2.96 10.24 -3.94
N PRO A 77 3.99 11.11 -4.06
CA PRO A 77 5.14 11.10 -3.16
C PRO A 77 4.75 11.33 -1.69
N ALA A 78 3.76 12.18 -1.43
CA ALA A 78 3.28 12.47 -0.09
C ALA A 78 2.65 11.23 0.58
N ALA A 79 1.87 10.43 -0.17
CA ALA A 79 1.31 9.19 0.35
C ALA A 79 2.41 8.16 0.64
N LYS A 80 3.41 8.03 -0.25
CA LYS A 80 4.59 7.16 -0.02
C LYS A 80 5.31 7.54 1.28
N GLN A 81 5.60 8.83 1.48
CA GLN A 81 6.26 9.31 2.71
C GLN A 81 5.41 9.07 3.96
N SER A 82 4.10 9.35 3.89
CA SER A 82 3.17 9.13 5.00
C SER A 82 3.12 7.67 5.42
N LEU A 83 3.04 6.75 4.45
CA LEU A 83 3.06 5.31 4.70
C LEU A 83 4.40 4.87 5.28
N ALA A 84 5.52 5.29 4.69
CA ALA A 84 6.85 4.92 5.17
C ALA A 84 7.06 5.32 6.65
N LYS A 85 6.69 6.55 7.00
CA LYS A 85 6.78 7.05 8.38
C LYS A 85 5.92 6.22 9.34
N ARG A 86 4.64 6.03 9.02
CA ARG A 86 3.70 5.32 9.89
C ARG A 86 4.04 3.84 10.06
N ILE A 87 4.50 3.19 9.00
CA ILE A 87 4.92 1.79 9.04
C ILE A 87 6.20 1.66 9.88
N SER A 88 7.19 2.55 9.69
CA SER A 88 8.40 2.55 10.51
C SER A 88 8.10 2.76 12.00
N GLU A 89 7.28 3.74 12.34
CA GLU A 89 6.86 3.97 13.73
C GLU A 89 6.11 2.77 14.30
N PHE A 90 5.24 2.13 13.51
CA PHE A 90 4.48 0.96 13.96
C PHE A 90 5.36 -0.27 14.21
N LEU A 91 6.36 -0.49 13.35
CA LEU A 91 7.28 -1.62 13.50
C LEU A 91 8.23 -1.41 14.69
N ASN A 92 8.76 -0.20 14.85
CA ASN A 92 9.73 0.10 15.92
C ASN A 92 9.08 0.19 17.32
N LYS A 93 7.79 0.53 17.41
CA LYS A 93 7.05 0.53 18.69
C LYS A 93 7.07 -0.82 19.41
N LYS A 94 7.14 -1.93 18.66
CA LYS A 94 7.20 -3.27 19.28
C LYS A 94 8.56 -3.55 19.89
N GLU A 95 9.62 -3.00 19.31
CA GLU A 95 10.99 -3.18 19.78
C GLU A 95 11.20 -2.37 21.08
N GLU A 96 10.71 -1.13 21.14
CA GLU A 96 10.78 -0.28 22.33
C GLU A 96 10.00 -0.85 23.53
N GLU A 97 8.81 -1.43 23.30
CA GLU A 97 8.02 -2.07 24.37
C GLU A 97 8.62 -3.40 24.86
N GLU A 98 9.43 -4.09 24.06
CA GLU A 98 10.13 -5.31 24.47
C GLU A 98 11.42 -4.97 25.23
N GLU A 99 12.20 -3.99 24.76
CA GLU A 99 13.40 -3.50 25.45
C GLU A 99 13.07 -2.89 26.83
N GLU A 100 12.01 -2.06 26.92
CA GLU A 100 11.60 -1.46 28.19
C GLU A 100 11.12 -2.52 29.20
N LYS A 101 10.44 -3.57 28.73
CA LYS A 101 10.02 -4.70 29.59
C LYS A 101 11.21 -5.53 30.06
N GLU A 102 12.20 -5.79 29.19
CA GLU A 102 13.42 -6.50 29.58
C GLU A 102 14.25 -5.69 30.59
N GLU A 103 14.42 -4.38 30.40
CA GLU A 103 15.11 -3.51 31.36
C GLU A 103 14.43 -3.49 32.73
N ILE A 104 13.10 -3.40 32.77
CA ILE A 104 12.33 -3.45 34.02
C ILE A 104 12.50 -4.81 34.72
N LEU A 105 12.48 -5.91 33.96
CA LEU A 105 12.69 -7.26 34.50
C LEU A 105 14.09 -7.46 35.09
N VAL A 106 15.12 -6.89 34.46
CA VAL A 106 16.50 -6.92 34.97
C VAL A 106 16.61 -6.12 36.27
N LEU A 107 16.01 -4.93 36.33
CA LEU A 107 16.00 -4.09 37.52
C LEU A 107 15.22 -4.70 38.70
N GLU A 108 14.10 -5.39 38.43
CA GLU A 108 13.32 -6.08 39.47
C GLU A 108 14.06 -7.29 40.04
N LYS A 109 14.71 -8.09 39.20
CA LYS A 109 15.53 -9.24 39.65
C LYS A 109 16.71 -8.80 40.51
N GLY A 110 17.41 -7.73 40.12
CA GLY A 110 18.52 -7.19 40.89
C GLY A 110 18.12 -6.60 42.26
N LYS A 111 16.85 -6.20 42.43
CA LYS A 111 16.31 -5.78 43.73
C LYS A 111 15.95 -6.96 44.64
N LEU A 112 15.48 -8.08 44.08
CA LEU A 112 15.12 -9.27 44.86
C LEU A 112 16.35 -9.99 45.43
N GLU A 113 17.44 -10.10 44.67
CA GLU A 113 18.70 -10.71 45.15
C GLU A 113 19.34 -9.95 46.32
N GLN A 114 19.10 -8.65 46.47
CA GLN A 114 19.62 -7.87 47.60
C GLN A 114 18.76 -7.95 48.86
N VAL A 115 17.51 -8.42 48.75
CA VAL A 115 16.60 -8.59 49.90
C VAL A 115 16.77 -9.98 50.52
N GLU A 116 17.24 -10.98 49.76
CA GLU A 116 17.37 -12.36 50.23
C GLU A 116 18.68 -12.64 51.01
N VAL A 117 19.57 -11.63 51.13
CA VAL A 117 20.88 -11.73 51.83
C VAL A 117 20.92 -10.90 53.13
N ALA A 118 19.81 -10.28 53.54
CA ALA A 118 19.70 -9.51 54.80
C ALA A 118 18.87 -10.27 55.85
#